data_AF-A0A248TFT3-F1
#
_entry.id   AF-A0A248TFT3-F1
#
_cell.length_a   1.000
_cell.length_b   1.000
_cell.length_c   1.000
_cell.angle_alpha   90.00
_cell.angle_beta   90.00
_cell.angle_gamma   90.00
#
_symmetry.space_group_name_H-M   'P 1'
#
loop_
_entity.id
_entity.type
_entity.pdbx_description
1 polymer ?
#
loop_
_entity_poly.entity_id
_entity_poly.type
_entity_poly.pdbx_seq_one_letter_code
_entity_poly.pdbx_strand_id
1 'polypeptide(L)' 'MENKMIYGMEMNIHQRDPHTIQVYILDVKDGEHPHHVTTIEHSSKHPSKTKQNGDPYARVHDNLFNVLKAQLLKAGKWID' A
#
# COMPACT_ATOMS: atom_id res chain seq x y z
N MET A 1 -5.85 -24.89 11.88
CA MET A 1 -4.60 -24.15 11.60
C MET A 1 -4.62 -22.93 12.50
N GLU A 2 -3.62 -22.76 13.37
CA GLU A 2 -3.57 -21.67 14.33
C GLU A 2 -2.90 -20.45 13.68
N ASN A 3 -3.58 -19.30 13.66
CA ASN A 3 -3.01 -18.07 13.10
C ASN A 3 -1.94 -17.54 14.07
N LYS A 4 -0.66 -17.72 13.74
CA LYS A 4 0.44 -17.12 14.49
C LYS A 4 0.73 -15.73 13.93
N MET A 5 0.66 -14.73 14.80
CA MET A 5 1.10 -13.37 14.47
C MET A 5 2.62 -13.38 14.25
N ILE A 6 3.06 -12.83 13.11
CA ILE A 6 4.47 -12.61 12.82
C ILE A 6 4.81 -11.18 13.25
N TYR A 7 5.69 -11.04 14.23
CA TYR A 7 6.17 -9.76 14.74
C TYR A 7 7.57 -9.45 14.20
N GLY A 8 7.92 -8.17 14.08
CA GLY A 8 9.27 -7.73 13.73
C GLY A 8 9.60 -7.69 12.23
N MET A 9 8.60 -7.78 11.34
CA MET A 9 8.83 -7.57 9.90
C MET A 9 9.09 -6.09 9.61
N GLU A 10 10.21 -5.81 8.94
CA GLU A 10 10.48 -4.47 8.42
C GLU A 10 9.70 -4.26 7.12
N MET A 11 8.82 -3.26 7.14
CA MET A 11 8.03 -2.87 5.98
C MET A 11 8.45 -1.50 5.48
N ASN A 12 8.60 -1.38 4.17
CA ASN A 12 8.74 -0.10 3.50
C ASN A 12 7.42 0.27 2.83
N ILE A 13 6.84 1.38 3.26
CA ILE A 13 5.61 1.95 2.71
C ILE A 13 6.02 3.25 2.04
N HIS A 14 5.72 3.38 0.74
CA HIS A 14 6.11 4.57 -0.02
C HIS A 14 4.99 5.06 -0.94
N GLN A 15 4.98 6.38 -1.17
CA GLN A 15 4.13 7.01 -2.16
C GLN A 15 4.73 6.77 -3.54
N ARG A 16 3.97 6.10 -4.42
CA ARG A 16 4.34 5.94 -5.84
C ARG A 16 3.90 7.13 -6.68
N ASP A 17 2.67 7.59 -6.44
CA ASP A 17 2.03 8.72 -7.11
C ASP A 17 0.93 9.32 -6.19
N PRO A 18 0.28 10.45 -6.54
CA PRO A 18 -0.69 11.12 -5.66
C PRO A 18 -1.87 10.24 -5.19
N HIS A 19 -2.13 9.13 -5.85
CA HIS A 19 -3.25 8.23 -5.56
C HIS A 19 -2.83 6.77 -5.35
N THR A 20 -1.53 6.50 -5.17
CA THR A 20 -1.00 5.14 -5.08
C THR A 20 0.08 5.02 -4.02
N ILE A 21 -0.08 4.03 -3.14
CA ILE A 21 0.91 3.60 -2.14
C ILE A 21 1.36 2.18 -2.49
N GLN A 22 2.65 1.92 -2.36
CA GLN A 22 3.20 0.57 -2.46
C GLN A 22 3.81 0.14 -1.14
N VAL A 23 3.63 -1.14 -0.82
CA VAL A 23 4.16 -1.77 0.39
C VAL A 23 5.14 -2.85 -0.02
N TYR A 24 6.31 -2.85 0.62
CA TYR A 24 7.36 -3.83 0.44
C TYR A 24 7.73 -4.42 1.79
N ILE A 25 8.12 -5.70 1.81
CA ILE A 25 8.81 -6.31 2.93
C ILE A 25 10.31 -6.29 2.62
N LEU A 26 11.09 -5.81 3.59
CA LEU A 26 12.54 -5.90 3.56
C LEU A 26 12.89 -7.22 4.24
N ASP A 27 13.25 -8.24 3.47
CA ASP A 27 13.78 -9.47 4.08
C ASP A 27 15.21 -9.17 4.54
N VAL A 28 15.41 -9.23 5.85
CA VAL A 28 16.70 -8.94 6.50
C VAL A 28 17.69 -10.10 6.28
N LYS A 29 17.23 -11.28 5.80
CA LYS A 29 18.08 -12.48 5.63
C LYS A 29 18.77 -12.60 4.27
N ASP A 30 18.14 -12.17 3.18
CA ASP A 30 18.64 -12.38 1.81
C ASP A 30 19.07 -11.09 1.11
N GLY A 31 19.47 -10.10 1.92
CA GLY A 31 20.25 -8.91 1.53
C GLY A 31 20.28 -8.58 0.04
N GLU A 32 19.30 -7.78 -0.41
CA GLU A 32 19.49 -6.61 -1.30
C GLU A 32 18.17 -6.16 -1.95
N HIS A 33 17.13 -7.00 -2.02
CA HIS A 33 15.93 -6.68 -2.82
C HIS A 33 14.64 -6.60 -2.00
N PRO A 34 14.00 -5.42 -1.88
CA PRO A 34 12.68 -5.30 -1.27
C PRO A 34 11.63 -6.11 -2.05
N HIS A 35 10.86 -6.95 -1.37
CA HIS A 35 9.79 -7.72 -1.99
C HIS A 35 8.49 -6.92 -2.02
N HIS A 36 7.95 -6.69 -3.22
CA HIS A 36 6.65 -6.03 -3.38
C HIS A 36 5.53 -6.91 -2.81
N VAL A 37 4.76 -6.36 -1.87
CA VAL A 37 3.65 -7.06 -1.21
C VAL A 37 2.33 -6.70 -1.87
N THR A 38 2.04 -5.40 -1.95
CA THR A 38 0.75 -4.93 -2.46
C THR A 38 0.84 -3.49 -2.94
N THR A 39 -0.14 -3.13 -3.76
CA THR A 39 -0.39 -1.75 -4.21
C THR A 39 -1.76 -1.35 -3.71
N ILE A 40 -1.83 -0.19 -3.07
CA ILE A 40 -3.05 0.37 -2.48
C ILE A 40 -3.35 1.66 -3.23
N GLU A 41 -4.55 1.75 -3.80
CA GLU A 41 -4.98 2.88 -4.60
C GLU A 41 -6.14 3.61 -3.93
N HIS A 42 -6.18 4.93 -4.10
CA HIS A 42 -7.37 5.73 -3.82
C HIS A 42 -8.32 5.67 -5.02
N SER A 43 -9.62 5.67 -4.77
CA SER A 43 -10.66 5.62 -5.80
C SER A 43 -10.56 6.76 -6.82
N SER A 44 -10.02 7.92 -6.43
CA SER A 44 -9.74 9.07 -7.32
C SER A 44 -8.79 8.76 -8.47
N LYS A 45 -8.02 7.67 -8.41
CA LYS A 45 -7.17 7.23 -9.53
C LYS A 45 -7.99 6.75 -10.74
N HIS A 46 -9.21 6.29 -10.49
CA HIS A 46 -10.06 5.69 -11.49
C HIS A 46 -11.19 6.65 -11.87
N PRO A 47 -11.60 6.69 -13.15
CA PRO A 47 -12.71 7.52 -13.59
C PRO A 47 -14.07 7.04 -13.03
N SER A 48 -14.14 5.78 -12.60
CA SER A 48 -15.32 5.12 -12.06
C SER A 48 -14.96 4.25 -10.85
N LYS A 49 -15.93 3.96 -9.99
CA LYS A 49 -15.75 3.10 -8.80
C LYS A 49 -15.54 1.61 -9.14
N THR A 50 -15.90 1.21 -10.35
CA THR A 50 -15.84 -0.17 -10.84
C THR A 50 -15.17 -0.22 -12.20
N LYS A 51 -14.66 -1.39 -12.55
CA LYS A 51 -14.18 -1.73 -13.90
C LYS A 51 -15.36 -1.74 -14.89
N GLN A 52 -15.05 -1.80 -16.19
CA GLN A 52 -16.07 -1.88 -17.25
C GLN A 52 -17.03 -3.07 -17.09
N ASN A 53 -16.59 -4.16 -16.46
CA ASN A 53 -17.40 -5.34 -16.19
C ASN A 53 -18.25 -5.25 -14.90
N GLY A 54 -18.24 -4.10 -14.22
CA GLY A 54 -18.98 -3.89 -12.96
C GLY A 54 -18.24 -4.33 -11.70
N ASP A 55 -17.11 -5.03 -11.82
CA ASP A 55 -16.35 -5.47 -10.65
C ASP A 55 -15.61 -4.31 -9.97
N PRO A 56 -15.46 -4.34 -8.63
CA PRO A 56 -14.61 -3.39 -7.93
C PRO A 56 -13.14 -3.54 -8.33
N TYR A 57 -12.38 -2.45 -8.23
CA TYR A 57 -10.93 -2.50 -8.34
C TYR A 57 -10.34 -3.19 -7.10
N ALA A 58 -9.70 -4.34 -7.29
CA ALA A 58 -9.17 -5.16 -6.20
C ALA A 58 -8.09 -4.48 -5.33
N ARG A 59 -7.54 -3.34 -5.77
CA ARG A 59 -6.49 -2.57 -5.09
C ARG A 59 -7.01 -1.27 -4.48
N VAL A 60 -8.28 -0.93 -4.69
CA VAL A 60 -8.86 0.34 -4.21
C VAL A 60 -9.35 0.16 -2.79
N HIS A 61 -8.71 0.88 -1.86
CA HIS A 61 -9.00 0.81 -0.43
C HIS A 61 -8.88 2.20 0.21
N ASP A 62 -9.86 3.09 -0.02
CA ASP A 62 -9.80 4.51 0.38
C ASP A 62 -9.48 4.71 1.88
N ASN A 63 -10.09 3.93 2.77
CA ASN A 63 -9.82 4.04 4.21
C ASN A 63 -8.37 3.68 4.54
N LEU A 64 -7.87 2.57 4.00
CA LEU A 64 -6.47 2.16 4.21
C LEU A 64 -5.51 3.17 3.60
N PHE A 65 -5.82 3.64 2.39
CA PHE A 65 -5.04 4.68 1.72
C PHE A 65 -4.93 5.94 2.57
N ASN A 66 -6.05 6.47 3.07
CA ASN A 66 -6.07 7.68 3.87
C ASN A 66 -5.32 7.54 5.20
N VAL A 67 -5.43 6.38 5.86
CA VAL A 67 -4.66 6.08 7.07
C VAL A 67 -3.16 6.08 6.77
N LEU A 68 -2.73 5.37 5.72
CA LEU A 68 -1.31 5.29 5.36
C LEU A 68 -0.76 6.65 4.87
N LYS A 69 -1.53 7.40 4.08
CA LYS A 69 -1.19 8.77 3.65
C LYS A 69 -0.96 9.68 4.86
N ALA A 70 -1.84 9.64 5.86
CA ALA A 70 -1.66 10.43 7.07
C ALA A 70 -0.37 10.07 7.84
N GLN A 71 0.00 8.79 7.89
CA GLN A 71 1.28 8.37 8.49
C GLN A 71 2.49 8.86 7.66
N LEU A 72 2.42 8.77 6.33
CA LEU A 72 3.48 9.24 5.44
C LEU A 72 3.68 10.76 5.53
N LEU A 73 2.59 11.54 5.58
CA LEU A 73 2.62 12.99 5.82
C LEU A 73 3.28 13.32 7.15
N LYS A 74 2.87 12.65 8.24
CA LYS A 74 3.46 12.84 9.57
C LYS A 74 4.97 12.55 9.59
N ALA A 75 5.43 11.61 8.76
CA ALA A 75 6.83 11.25 8.63
C ALA A 75 7.62 12.13 7.62
N GLY A 76 6.97 13.10 6.96
CA GLY A 76 7.60 13.92 5.91
C GLY A 76 7.96 13.13 4.65
N LYS A 77 7.29 11.99 4.40
CA LYS A 77 7.53 11.08 3.28
C LYS A 77 6.46 11.15 2.18
N TRP A 78 5.54 12.10 2.29
CA TRP A 78 4.52 12.36 1.29
C TRP A 78 4.82 13.70 0.61
N ILE A 79 4.73 13.71 -0.73
CA ILE A 79 4.94 14.88 -1.59
C ILE A 79 3.62 15.14 -2.31
N ASP A 80 3.09 16.35 -2.17
CA ASP A 80 1.86 16.78 -2.84
C ASP A 80 2.07 17.09 -4.33
#